data_AF-A0A536GW58-F1
#
_entry.id   AF-A0A536GW58-F1
#
_cell.length_a   1.000
_cell.length_b   1.000
_cell.length_c   1.000
_cell.angle_alpha   90.00
_cell.angle_beta   90.00
_cell.angle_gamma   90.00
#
_symmetry.space_group_name_H-M   'P 1'
#
loop_
_entity.id
_entity.type
_entity.pdbx_description
1 polymer ?
#
loop_
_entity_poly.entity_id
_entity_poly.type
_entity_poly.pdbx_seq_one_letter_code
_entity_poly.pdbx_strand_id
1 'polypeptide(L)'
;MTSLSLWLTLLCIGAMTYAIRLSFITFFGKIEMPPLLLRTLRFVPVSVLSAIIFPALFLNANRLNLTLSNARLIAGILAALVAWRTKNVLLTIIVGMAGLWLLQLVVR
;
A
#
# COMPACT_ATOMS: atom_id res chain seq x y z
N MET A 1 -1.56 -7.36 30.18
CA MET A 1 -0.23 -6.85 29.76
C MET A 1 0.23 -5.90 30.85
N THR A 2 1.28 -6.24 31.60
CA THR A 2 1.81 -5.39 32.67
C THR A 2 2.48 -4.15 32.06
N SER A 3 2.36 -3.00 32.71
CA SER A 3 2.91 -1.71 32.23
C SER A 3 4.42 -1.78 31.95
N LEU A 4 5.13 -2.61 32.73
CA LEU A 4 6.56 -2.90 32.54
C LEU A 4 6.82 -3.60 31.18
N SER A 5 6.01 -4.59 30.81
CA SER A 5 6.16 -5.29 29.52
C SER A 5 5.96 -4.35 28.34
N LEU A 6 5.04 -3.39 28.41
CA LEU A 6 4.80 -2.38 27.36
C LEU A 6 6.00 -1.47 27.14
N TRP A 7 6.58 -0.96 28.23
CA TRP A 7 7.80 -0.14 28.16
C TRP A 7 8.98 -0.92 27.59
N LEU A 8 9.15 -2.18 28.00
CA LEU A 8 10.20 -3.05 27.49
C LEU A 8 10.01 -3.35 26.00
N THR A 9 8.78 -3.58 25.53
CA THR A 9 8.51 -3.79 24.10
C THR A 9 8.75 -2.54 23.27
N LEU A 10 8.31 -1.37 23.74
CA LEU A 10 8.55 -0.08 23.06
C LEU A 10 10.04 0.19 22.89
N LEU A 11 10.82 0.00 23.96
CA LEU A 11 12.27 0.22 23.95
C LEU A 11 12.98 -0.80 23.04
N CYS A 12 12.54 -2.06 23.08
CA CYS A 12 13.10 -3.12 22.24
C CYS A 12 12.80 -2.90 20.74
N ILE A 13 11.54 -2.60 20.39
CA ILE A 13 11.14 -2.29 19.00
C ILE A 13 11.83 -1.02 18.51
N GLY A 14 11.89 0.02 19.35
CA GLY A 14 12.59 1.27 19.05
C GLY A 14 14.06 1.03 18.74
N ALA A 15 14.77 0.33 19.64
CA ALA A 15 16.17 -0.02 19.47
C ALA A 15 16.41 -0.87 18.22
N MET A 16 15.56 -1.87 17.96
CA MET A 16 15.68 -2.73 16.79
C MET A 16 15.44 -1.98 15.48
N THR A 17 14.45 -1.10 15.44
CA THR A 17 14.18 -0.22 14.28
C THR A 17 15.36 0.72 14.01
N TYR A 18 15.90 1.31 15.07
CA TYR A 18 17.06 2.19 14.99
C TYR A 18 18.32 1.44 14.54
N ALA A 19 18.52 0.23 15.07
CA ALA A 19 19.64 -0.64 14.70
C ALA A 19 19.57 -1.03 13.22
N ILE A 20 18.40 -1.40 12.69
CA ILE A 20 18.23 -1.68 11.26
C ILE A 20 18.57 -0.43 10.43
N ARG A 21 18.06 0.75 10.81
CA ARG A 21 18.30 2.00 10.08
C ARG A 21 19.77 2.42 10.11
N LEU A 22 20.43 2.30 11.27
CA LEU A 22 21.85 2.57 11.45
C LEU A 22 22.72 1.55 10.72
N SER A 23 22.34 0.27 10.73
CA SER A 23 23.06 -0.77 10.02
C SER A 23 23.07 -0.49 8.51
N PHE A 24 21.96 0.02 7.95
CA PHE A 24 21.96 0.53 6.58
C PHE A 24 22.90 1.75 6.47
N ILE A 25 22.75 2.80 7.27
CA ILE A 25 23.58 4.02 7.14
C ILE A 25 25.09 3.78 7.32
N THR A 26 25.51 3.02 8.32
CA THR A 26 26.92 2.76 8.63
C THR A 26 27.56 1.76 7.66
N PHE A 27 26.80 0.76 7.18
CA PHE A 27 27.30 -0.18 6.18
C PHE A 27 27.35 0.44 4.77
N PHE A 28 26.39 1.34 4.44
CA PHE A 28 26.37 2.07 3.17
C PHE A 28 27.33 3.28 3.12
N GLY A 29 27.88 3.73 4.25
CA GLY A 29 28.92 4.77 4.25
C GLY A 29 30.28 4.30 3.70
N LYS A 30 30.48 2.99 3.49
CA LYS A 30 31.75 2.41 2.98
C LYS A 30 31.64 1.78 1.59
N ILE A 31 30.43 1.65 1.04
CA ILE A 31 30.18 1.02 -0.27
C ILE A 31 29.54 2.10 -1.14
N GLU A 32 30.25 2.59 -2.15
CA GLU A 32 29.68 3.48 -3.18
C GLU A 32 28.46 2.77 -3.78
N MET A 33 27.25 3.28 -3.52
CA MET A 33 26.03 2.66 -4.01
C MET A 33 26.05 2.63 -5.54
N PRO A 34 26.04 1.45 -6.18
CA PRO A 34 25.94 1.41 -7.63
C PRO A 34 24.65 2.13 -8.05
N PRO A 35 24.70 3.00 -9.07
CA PRO A 35 23.58 3.86 -9.46
C PRO A 35 22.31 3.06 -9.78
N LEU A 36 22.45 1.77 -10.13
CA LEU A 36 21.36 0.83 -10.34
C LEU A 36 20.53 0.60 -9.06
N LEU A 37 21.15 0.41 -7.90
CA LEU A 37 20.43 0.15 -6.64
C LEU A 37 19.65 1.38 -6.18
N LEU A 38 20.26 2.57 -6.25
CA LEU A 38 19.60 3.85 -5.96
C LEU A 38 18.39 4.09 -6.87
N ARG A 39 18.54 3.76 -8.16
CA ARG A 39 17.44 3.88 -9.14
C ARG A 39 16.30 2.92 -8.81
N THR A 40 16.60 1.67 -8.44
CA THR A 40 15.58 0.67 -8.06
C THR A 40 14.89 1.01 -6.73
N LEU A 41 15.64 1.50 -5.73
CA LEU A 41 15.10 1.90 -4.42
C LEU A 41 14.04 3.00 -4.55
N ARG A 42 14.18 3.92 -5.52
CA ARG A 42 13.18 4.95 -5.81
C ARG A 42 11.83 4.37 -6.25
N PHE A 43 11.80 3.18 -6.84
CA PHE A 43 10.58 2.51 -7.28
C PHE A 43 9.92 1.65 -6.19
N VAL A 44 10.60 1.41 -5.06
CA VAL A 44 10.03 0.61 -3.96
C VAL A 44 8.69 1.16 -3.47
N PRO A 45 8.51 2.48 -3.21
CA PRO A 45 7.25 3.00 -2.68
C PRO A 45 6.06 2.76 -3.63
N VAL A 46 6.24 3.00 -4.93
CA VAL A 46 5.17 2.83 -5.93
C VAL A 46 4.85 1.35 -6.19
N SER A 47 5.87 0.48 -6.15
CA SER A 47 5.71 -0.96 -6.30
C SER A 47 4.97 -1.57 -5.11
N VAL A 48 5.32 -1.17 -3.88
CA VAL A 48 4.63 -1.63 -2.67
C VAL A 48 3.17 -1.17 -2.66
N LEU A 49 2.91 0.08 -3.01
CA LEU A 49 1.54 0.60 -3.11
C LEU A 49 0.72 -0.24 -4.10
N SER A 50 1.28 -0.51 -5.28
CA SER A 50 0.63 -1.33 -6.31
C SER A 50 0.39 -2.77 -5.84
N ALA A 51 1.35 -3.36 -5.13
CA ALA A 51 1.27 -4.72 -4.58
C ALA A 51 0.23 -4.86 -3.47
N ILE A 52 -0.09 -3.78 -2.74
CA ILE A 52 -1.16 -3.76 -1.73
C ILE A 52 -2.53 -3.54 -2.39
N ILE A 53 -2.59 -2.66 -3.39
CA ILE A 53 -3.85 -2.33 -4.09
C ILE A 53 -4.35 -3.54 -4.91
N PHE A 54 -3.45 -4.28 -5.56
CA PHE A 54 -3.82 -5.43 -6.39
C PHE A 54 -4.68 -6.46 -5.64
N PRO A 55 -4.23 -7.09 -4.53
CA PRO A 55 -5.06 -8.03 -3.79
C PRO A 55 -6.32 -7.38 -3.22
N ALA A 56 -6.26 -6.10 -2.81
CA ALA A 56 -7.44 -5.39 -2.31
C ALA A 56 -8.56 -5.25 -3.36
N LEU A 57 -8.21 -5.21 -4.66
CA LEU A 57 -9.16 -5.12 -5.76
C LEU A 57 -9.58 -6.49 -6.30
N PHE A 58 -8.63 -7.44 -6.40
CA PHE A 58 -8.85 -8.73 -7.08
C PHE A 58 -9.26 -9.88 -6.16
N LEU A 59 -8.95 -9.82 -4.86
CA LEU A 59 -9.31 -10.88 -3.90
C LEU A 59 -10.57 -10.49 -3.12
N ASN A 60 -11.63 -11.29 -3.27
CA ASN A 60 -12.82 -11.17 -2.45
C ASN A 60 -12.99 -12.46 -1.64
N ALA A 61 -12.84 -12.37 -0.32
CA ALA A 61 -12.93 -13.51 0.61
C ALA A 61 -12.05 -14.72 0.24
N ASN A 62 -10.78 -14.47 -0.13
CA ASN A 62 -9.79 -15.50 -0.44
C ASN A 62 -10.09 -16.37 -1.68
N ARG A 63 -11.04 -15.94 -2.53
CA ARG A 63 -11.32 -16.52 -3.85
C ARG A 63 -11.03 -15.48 -4.92
N LEU A 64 -10.37 -15.89 -5.99
CA LEU A 64 -10.23 -15.09 -7.21
C LEU A 64 -11.58 -15.00 -7.90
N ASN A 65 -12.35 -13.96 -7.57
CA ASN A 65 -13.63 -13.72 -8.23
C ASN A 65 -13.43 -12.68 -9.33
N LEU A 66 -13.01 -13.15 -10.51
CA LEU A 66 -12.90 -12.36 -11.74
C LEU A 66 -14.26 -12.09 -12.41
N THR A 67 -15.35 -12.52 -11.79
CA THR A 67 -16.71 -12.31 -12.27
C THR A 67 -17.10 -10.83 -12.16
N LEU A 68 -17.67 -10.27 -13.23
CA LEU A 68 -18.23 -8.90 -13.34
C LEU A 68 -19.28 -8.55 -12.26
N SER A 69 -19.71 -9.50 -11.44
CA SER A 69 -20.56 -9.28 -10.26
C SER A 69 -19.79 -8.68 -9.07
N ASN A 70 -18.44 -8.66 -9.10
CA ASN A 70 -17.65 -8.04 -8.03
C ASN A 70 -17.62 -6.52 -8.18
N ALA A 71 -18.54 -5.89 -7.44
CA ALA A 71 -18.59 -4.44 -7.20
C ALA A 71 -17.22 -3.79 -6.96
N ARG A 72 -16.32 -4.46 -6.23
CA ARG A 72 -14.98 -3.93 -5.92
C ARG A 72 -14.06 -3.80 -7.14
N LEU A 73 -14.14 -4.74 -8.08
CA LEU A 73 -13.29 -4.78 -9.26
C LEU A 73 -13.72 -3.71 -10.26
N ILE A 74 -15.04 -3.54 -10.45
CA ILE A 74 -15.61 -2.46 -11.28
C ILE A 74 -15.34 -1.10 -10.65
N ALA A 75 -15.54 -0.94 -9.34
CA ALA A 75 -15.22 0.32 -8.62
C ALA A 75 -13.74 0.69 -8.74
N GLY A 76 -12.83 -0.30 -8.64
CA GLY A 76 -11.40 -0.11 -8.81
C GLY A 76 -11.03 0.34 -10.23
N ILE A 77 -11.61 -0.25 -11.27
CA ILE A 77 -11.38 0.14 -12.67
C ILE A 77 -11.91 1.55 -12.92
N LEU A 78 -13.11 1.89 -12.44
CA LEU A 78 -13.66 3.23 -12.56
C LEU A 78 -12.78 4.27 -11.85
N ALA A 79 -12.33 3.96 -10.63
CA ALA A 79 -11.41 4.83 -9.89
C ALA A 79 -10.07 5.01 -10.63
N ALA A 80 -9.52 3.95 -11.22
CA ALA A 80 -8.29 4.02 -12.01
C ALA A 80 -8.47 4.87 -13.28
N LEU A 81 -9.60 4.73 -13.97
CA LEU A 81 -9.93 5.49 -15.18
C LEU A 81 -10.06 6.99 -14.87
N VAL A 82 -10.71 7.31 -13.74
CA VAL A 82 -10.86 8.69 -13.25
C VAL A 82 -9.50 9.24 -12.80
N ALA A 83 -8.71 8.47 -12.05
CA ALA A 83 -7.36 8.87 -11.65
C ALA A 83 -6.50 9.28 -12.86
N TRP A 84 -6.58 8.48 -13.93
CA TRP A 84 -5.82 8.71 -15.16
C TRP A 84 -6.27 9.99 -15.88
N ARG A 85 -7.59 10.25 -15.92
CA ARG A 85 -8.14 11.45 -16.57
C ARG A 85 -7.97 12.73 -15.77
N THR A 86 -8.20 12.68 -14.46
CA THR A 86 -8.35 13.90 -13.65
C THR A 86 -7.03 14.37 -13.04
N LYS A 87 -6.03 13.47 -12.90
CA LYS A 87 -4.75 13.73 -12.19
C LYS A 87 -4.92 14.37 -10.79
N ASN A 88 -6.12 14.29 -10.21
CA ASN A 88 -6.50 14.93 -8.96
C ASN A 88 -6.93 13.85 -7.96
N VAL A 89 -6.10 13.64 -6.94
CA VAL A 89 -6.28 12.60 -5.92
C VAL A 89 -7.63 12.70 -5.22
N LEU A 90 -8.10 13.93 -4.94
CA LEU A 90 -9.35 14.15 -4.22
C LEU A 90 -10.56 13.67 -5.03
N LEU A 91 -10.60 13.99 -6.33
CA LEU A 91 -11.66 13.54 -7.24
C LEU A 91 -11.61 12.02 -7.42
N THR A 92 -10.43 11.42 -7.47
CA THR A 92 -10.29 9.97 -7.53
C THR A 92 -10.88 9.29 -6.29
N ILE A 93 -10.63 9.82 -5.10
CA ILE A 93 -11.17 9.27 -3.85
C ILE A 93 -12.69 9.41 -3.83
N ILE A 94 -13.22 10.57 -4.18
CA ILE A 94 -14.67 10.84 -4.19
C ILE A 94 -15.38 9.90 -5.17
N VAL A 95 -14.91 9.82 -6.41
CA VAL A 95 -15.54 8.98 -7.43
C VAL A 95 -15.35 7.50 -7.13
N GLY A 96 -14.19 7.10 -6.59
CA GLY A 96 -13.94 5.73 -6.15
C GLY A 96 -14.88 5.32 -5.02
N MET A 97 -15.03 6.15 -3.97
CA MET A 97 -15.96 5.89 -2.87
C MET A 97 -17.42 5.89 -3.33
N ALA A 98 -17.82 6.88 -4.14
CA ALA A 98 -19.18 6.96 -4.67
C ALA A 98 -19.53 5.75 -5.55
N GLY A 99 -18.61 5.30 -6.41
CA GLY A 99 -18.78 4.11 -7.23
C GLY A 99 -18.87 2.83 -6.41
N LEU A 100 -18.03 2.70 -5.37
CA LEU A 100 -18.06 1.54 -4.46
C LEU A 100 -19.37 1.50 -3.67
N TRP A 101 -19.84 2.65 -3.16
CA TRP A 101 -21.12 2.76 -2.47
C TRP A 101 -22.32 2.49 -3.36
N LEU A 102 -22.36 3.03 -4.58
CA LEU A 102 -23.41 2.74 -5.56
C LEU A 102 -23.48 1.24 -5.87
N LEU A 103 -22.33 0.61 -6.12
CA LEU A 103 -22.29 -0.82 -6.42
C LEU A 103 -22.61 -1.69 -5.20
N GLN A 104 -22.26 -1.26 -3.98
CA GLN A 104 -22.70 -1.94 -2.75
C GLN A 104 -24.20 -1.80 -2.50
N LEU A 105 -24.80 -0.67 -2.90
CA LEU A 105 -26.25 -0.44 -2.77
C LEU A 105 -27.05 -1.27 -3.78
N VAL A 106 -26.51 -1.47 -4.98
CA VAL A 106 -27.15 -2.25 -6.07
C VAL A 106 -26.99 -3.76 -5.88
N VAL A 107 -25.93 -4.22 -5.19
CA VAL A 107 -25.68 -5.66 -4.94
C VAL A 107 -26.26 -6.14 -3.59
N ARG A 108 -26.82 -5.23 -2.78
CA ARG A 108 -27.62 -5.57 -1.57
C ARG A 108 -29.04 -5.97 -1.95
#